data_AF-A0A9X3KAX4-F1
#
_entry.id   AF-A0A9X3KAX4-F1
#
_cell.length_a   1.000
_cell.length_b   1.000
_cell.length_c   1.000
_cell.angle_alpha   90.00
_cell.angle_beta   90.00
_cell.angle_gamma   90.00
#
_symmetry.space_group_name_H-M   'P 1'
#
loop_
_entity.id
_entity.type
_entity.pdbx_description
1 polymer ?
#
loop_
_entity_poly.entity_id
_entity_poly.type
_entity_poly.pdbx_seq_one_letter_code
_entity_poly.pdbx_strand_id
1 'polypeptide(L)'
;MGLFDKVKKFKEEKVNNECSFCSSPEMVSIMKTLEKELTSCSLKERENFAVEIWDEPFAFVQSVEFQIKTAGNEIAYLGCYEACRTGKMEYMFNGIYQENRMRFAYDATLTSGFDHGRYWINTVMAFACNDHELVGKMMPHKLGYSQNNYCSPIVNLLMAICYQDNILAERALSEAEKFLSKKHKVFDMVVVEYLQTLWKKETDKLCPLLQKIATLERKTTSMLEQCTNFRNNELEKTISIFTHGLYALSQYYLEPEQFQVVDIPKNENFLKEYEEYRQKKGNTGKPLIIFRNANAEYLNEVIDLLPDVTLIEEKGKNYENADRFAEELFQALYQKGLLRKFYYTRDIAWVAKWGVAEEFERRYREGDEKKLYYKKGLLYYALANPNLKARYQIADFLLAKGAGTEPIEAEFDGPFHYLLRQREHDIPCTVSLCNKLLQSGANPNQAGKENILPIECMLEMKYTEEELLPLYDFWLKIPNLNLNLHTFDGKLPIDIAKIYGRKEFLRRLKSLEKPKTESKTVYEDMLEQMNAYNWDSGFSLPTKVLKNEECDLALAMKIFYLADGYTYLDSLGETKEFPVKWYRFIDKLYKDILEGKYINTDRHFIIPLTKVQKYKLNKKKIEQIFLEDI
;
A
#
# COMPACT_ATOMS: atom_id res chain seq x y z
N MET A 1 11.07 45.08 3.90
CA MET A 1 9.62 45.26 3.60
C MET A 1 8.91 43.95 3.89
N GLY A 2 7.96 43.99 4.82
CA GLY A 2 7.28 42.79 5.31
C GLY A 2 6.35 42.18 4.26
N LEU A 3 6.04 40.90 4.43
CA LEU A 3 5.15 40.11 3.56
C LEU A 3 3.80 40.82 3.32
N PHE A 4 3.32 41.59 4.31
CA PHE A 4 2.08 42.37 4.23
C PHE A 4 2.16 43.62 3.33
N ASP A 5 3.32 44.28 3.23
CA ASP A 5 3.46 45.49 2.41
C ASP A 5 3.53 45.16 0.90
N LYS A 6 4.02 43.96 0.56
CA LYS A 6 4.03 43.43 -0.81
C LYS A 6 2.62 43.08 -1.30
N VAL A 7 1.77 42.52 -0.43
CA VAL A 7 0.37 42.19 -0.74
C VAL A 7 -0.47 43.45 -0.96
N LYS A 8 -0.17 44.55 -0.24
CA LYS A 8 -0.89 45.81 -0.39
C LYS A 8 -0.53 46.54 -1.69
N LYS A 9 0.76 46.56 -2.05
CA LYS A 9 1.23 47.17 -3.30
C LYS A 9 0.77 46.39 -4.56
N PHE A 10 0.64 45.07 -4.46
CA PHE A 10 0.06 44.24 -5.54
C PHE A 10 -1.44 44.44 -5.74
N LYS A 11 -2.19 44.81 -4.68
CA LYS A 11 -3.62 45.13 -4.80
C LYS A 11 -3.88 46.49 -5.44
N GLU A 12 -2.95 47.43 -5.31
CA GLU A 12 -3.10 48.79 -5.86
C GLU A 12 -2.79 48.87 -7.37
N GLU A 13 -2.02 47.94 -7.95
CA GLU A 13 -1.77 47.85 -9.40
C GLU A 13 -2.88 47.09 -10.18
N LYS A 14 -3.89 46.52 -9.49
CA LYS A 14 -4.92 45.65 -10.09
C LYS A 14 -6.21 46.37 -10.57
N VAL A 15 -6.24 47.69 -10.62
CA VAL A 15 -7.50 48.45 -10.86
C VAL A 15 -7.76 48.83 -12.32
N ASN A 16 -6.79 48.74 -13.25
CA ASN A 16 -6.99 49.20 -14.63
C ASN A 16 -6.73 48.14 -15.72
N ASN A 17 -7.42 47.00 -15.66
CA ASN A 17 -7.61 46.14 -16.82
C ASN A 17 -9.08 45.72 -16.90
N GLU A 18 -9.93 46.64 -17.35
CA GLU A 18 -11.25 46.29 -17.87
C GLU A 18 -11.03 45.36 -19.08
N CYS A 19 -11.32 44.07 -18.87
CA CYS A 19 -11.24 43.05 -19.90
C CYS A 19 -12.27 43.37 -20.99
N SER A 20 -11.80 43.79 -22.17
CA SER A 20 -12.62 44.07 -23.36
C SER A 20 -13.22 42.82 -24.03
N PHE A 21 -13.12 41.66 -23.38
CA PHE A 21 -13.60 40.36 -23.86
C PHE A 21 -14.48 39.66 -22.80
N CYS A 22 -15.49 40.35 -22.24
CA CYS A 22 -16.51 39.65 -21.47
C CYS A 22 -17.46 38.90 -22.42
N SER A 23 -17.19 37.60 -22.51
CA SER A 23 -18.08 36.54 -22.96
C SER A 23 -19.24 36.36 -21.95
N SER A 24 -20.15 35.42 -22.17
CA SER A 24 -21.46 35.25 -21.48
C SER A 24 -21.51 35.59 -19.96
N PRO A 25 -22.65 36.07 -19.42
CA PRO A 25 -22.82 36.37 -17.99
C PRO A 25 -22.34 35.26 -17.04
N GLU A 26 -22.51 34.00 -17.45
CA GLU A 26 -22.04 32.79 -16.79
C GLU A 26 -20.51 32.77 -16.67
N MET A 27 -19.78 33.00 -17.76
CA MET A 27 -18.30 33.05 -17.75
C MET A 27 -17.79 34.17 -16.82
N VAL A 28 -18.45 35.32 -16.79
CA VAL A 28 -18.07 36.42 -15.89
C VAL A 28 -18.27 36.04 -14.42
N SER A 29 -19.37 35.36 -14.09
CA SER A 29 -19.67 34.88 -12.75
C SER A 29 -18.66 33.83 -12.28
N ILE A 30 -18.38 32.84 -13.13
CA ILE A 30 -17.39 31.78 -12.89
C ILE A 30 -16.00 32.40 -12.69
N MET A 31 -15.55 33.27 -13.60
CA MET A 31 -14.25 33.93 -13.51
C MET A 31 -14.06 34.66 -12.17
N LYS A 32 -15.05 35.46 -11.74
CA LYS A 32 -14.97 36.22 -10.48
C LYS A 32 -14.90 35.30 -9.25
N THR A 33 -15.61 34.18 -9.29
CA THR A 33 -15.60 33.21 -8.18
C THR A 33 -14.26 32.49 -8.14
N LEU A 34 -13.75 32.01 -9.27
CA LEU A 34 -12.44 31.39 -9.37
C LEU A 34 -11.32 32.37 -8.94
N GLU A 35 -11.39 33.65 -9.33
CA GLU A 35 -10.42 34.65 -8.92
C GLU A 35 -10.34 34.83 -7.40
N LYS A 36 -11.48 34.66 -6.72
CA LYS A 36 -11.58 34.77 -5.26
C LYS A 36 -11.07 33.53 -4.54
N GLU A 37 -11.33 32.34 -5.08
CA GLU A 37 -11.10 31.06 -4.38
C GLU A 37 -9.77 30.37 -4.74
N LEU A 38 -9.16 30.68 -5.89
CA LEU A 38 -7.88 30.10 -6.31
C LEU A 38 -6.71 30.58 -5.45
N THR A 39 -5.78 29.67 -5.15
CA THR A 39 -4.54 30.01 -4.43
C THR A 39 -3.66 30.97 -5.23
N SER A 40 -3.63 30.80 -6.56
CA SER A 40 -2.97 31.71 -7.51
C SER A 40 -3.70 31.68 -8.85
N CYS A 41 -3.95 32.87 -9.40
CA CYS A 41 -4.51 33.07 -10.75
C CYS A 41 -3.42 33.31 -11.81
N SER A 42 -2.17 32.99 -11.52
CA SER A 42 -1.02 33.27 -12.40
C SER A 42 -0.41 31.99 -12.94
N LEU A 43 -0.56 31.76 -14.24
CA LEU A 43 0.14 30.67 -14.95
C LEU A 43 1.65 30.75 -14.69
N LYS A 44 2.24 31.95 -14.74
CA LYS A 44 3.67 32.17 -14.53
C LYS A 44 4.13 31.82 -13.10
N GLU A 45 3.30 32.06 -12.10
CA GLU A 45 3.62 31.63 -10.73
C GLU A 45 3.62 30.11 -10.63
N ARG A 46 2.63 29.44 -11.26
CA ARG A 46 2.57 27.97 -11.32
C ARG A 46 3.72 27.36 -12.12
N GLU A 47 4.16 27.97 -13.22
CA GLU A 47 5.37 27.54 -13.96
C GLU A 47 6.63 27.54 -13.08
N ASN A 48 6.70 28.42 -12.07
CA ASN A 48 7.84 28.54 -11.15
C ASN A 48 7.66 27.72 -9.85
N PHE A 49 6.70 26.79 -9.83
CA PHE A 49 6.44 25.91 -8.69
C PHE A 49 7.73 25.29 -8.15
N ALA A 50 7.94 25.39 -6.85
CA ALA A 50 9.10 24.84 -6.17
C ALA A 50 8.69 23.61 -5.38
N VAL A 51 9.47 22.54 -5.51
CA VAL A 51 9.29 21.32 -4.72
C VAL A 51 10.26 21.28 -3.54
N GLU A 52 9.80 20.73 -2.43
CA GLU A 52 10.63 20.34 -1.29
C GLU A 52 10.80 18.82 -1.25
N ILE A 53 12.02 18.35 -0.99
CA ILE A 53 12.33 16.93 -0.86
C ILE A 53 12.65 16.63 0.59
N TRP A 54 12.06 15.57 1.13
CA TRP A 54 12.37 15.13 2.47
C TRP A 54 13.82 14.67 2.56
N ASP A 55 14.52 15.11 3.60
CA ASP A 55 15.93 14.83 3.83
C ASP A 55 16.15 13.41 4.38
N GLU A 56 15.72 12.38 3.65
CA GLU A 56 16.11 10.98 3.90
C GLU A 56 16.01 10.13 2.61
N PRO A 57 17.02 9.33 2.24
CA PRO A 57 17.01 8.55 0.99
C PRO A 57 15.83 7.58 0.85
N PHE A 58 15.37 6.95 1.93
CA PHE A 58 14.25 6.00 1.89
C PHE A 58 12.89 6.68 1.72
N ALA A 59 12.79 7.95 2.07
CA ALA A 59 11.55 8.73 1.97
C ALA A 59 11.39 9.42 0.60
N PHE A 60 12.32 9.15 -0.33
CA PHE A 60 12.38 9.84 -1.62
C PHE A 60 11.19 9.53 -2.53
N VAL A 61 10.73 8.27 -2.57
CA VAL A 61 9.55 7.87 -3.36
C VAL A 61 8.31 8.63 -2.89
N GLN A 62 8.05 8.60 -1.58
CA GLN A 62 6.94 9.34 -0.95
C GLN A 62 7.04 10.87 -1.17
N SER A 63 8.26 11.42 -1.19
CA SER A 63 8.47 12.83 -1.54
C SER A 63 8.01 13.14 -2.96
N VAL A 64 8.34 12.27 -3.93
CA VAL A 64 7.91 12.43 -5.33
C VAL A 64 6.38 12.35 -5.46
N GLU A 65 5.75 11.38 -4.79
CA GLU A 65 4.28 11.25 -4.76
C GLU A 65 3.60 12.52 -4.24
N PHE A 66 4.11 13.07 -3.13
CA PHE A 66 3.59 14.31 -2.55
C PHE A 66 3.80 15.53 -3.45
N GLN A 67 4.91 15.57 -4.19
CA GLN A 67 5.19 16.64 -5.16
C GLN A 67 4.25 16.58 -6.36
N ILE A 68 3.96 15.38 -6.88
CA ILE A 68 2.97 15.17 -7.94
C ILE A 68 1.61 15.71 -7.51
N LYS A 69 1.17 15.34 -6.30
CA LYS A 69 -0.08 15.85 -5.71
C LYS A 69 -0.10 17.37 -5.68
N THR A 70 0.88 17.97 -5.01
CA THR A 70 0.88 19.43 -4.74
C THR A 70 1.01 20.26 -6.01
N ALA A 71 1.80 19.79 -6.98
CA ALA A 71 1.97 20.46 -8.27
C ALA A 71 0.68 20.46 -9.12
N GLY A 72 -0.06 19.35 -9.11
CA GLY A 72 -1.31 19.22 -9.88
C GLY A 72 -2.49 20.04 -9.34
N ASN A 73 -2.44 20.45 -8.07
CA ASN A 73 -3.58 21.05 -7.38
C ASN A 73 -4.09 22.35 -8.06
N GLU A 74 -5.38 22.42 -8.36
CA GLU A 74 -6.10 23.56 -8.95
C GLU A 74 -5.70 23.93 -10.40
N ILE A 75 -4.91 23.12 -11.11
CA ILE A 75 -4.55 23.38 -12.52
C ILE A 75 -5.79 23.43 -13.42
N ALA A 76 -6.78 22.56 -13.21
CA ALA A 76 -8.02 22.55 -13.98
C ALA A 76 -8.80 23.84 -13.78
N TYR A 77 -8.93 24.28 -12.53
CA TYR A 77 -9.64 25.51 -12.17
C TYR A 77 -8.90 26.77 -12.62
N LEU A 78 -7.56 26.78 -12.59
CA LEU A 78 -6.77 27.83 -13.22
C LEU A 78 -6.99 27.89 -14.74
N GLY A 79 -7.08 26.74 -15.39
CA GLY A 79 -7.48 26.63 -16.80
C GLY A 79 -8.87 27.19 -17.07
N CYS A 80 -9.84 26.89 -16.19
CA CYS A 80 -11.20 27.44 -16.26
C CYS A 80 -11.20 28.96 -16.09
N TYR A 81 -10.43 29.49 -15.14
CA TYR A 81 -10.28 30.94 -14.93
C TYR A 81 -9.72 31.62 -16.17
N GLU A 82 -8.62 31.10 -16.73
CA GLU A 82 -7.98 31.65 -17.93
C GLU A 82 -8.89 31.56 -19.16
N ALA A 83 -9.64 30.46 -19.31
CA ALA A 83 -10.64 30.33 -20.36
C ALA A 83 -11.74 31.38 -20.24
N CYS A 84 -12.29 31.58 -19.03
CA CYS A 84 -13.32 32.58 -18.79
C CYS A 84 -12.80 34.02 -18.97
N ARG A 85 -11.56 34.28 -18.58
CA ARG A 85 -10.90 35.59 -18.69
C ARG A 85 -10.56 35.98 -20.12
N THR A 86 -10.21 35.02 -20.96
CA THR A 86 -9.68 35.27 -22.32
C THR A 86 -10.61 34.87 -23.45
N GLY A 87 -11.67 34.11 -23.16
CA GLY A 87 -12.53 33.46 -24.15
C GLY A 87 -11.91 32.24 -24.83
N LYS A 88 -10.69 31.82 -24.45
CA LYS A 88 -9.98 30.70 -25.07
C LYS A 88 -10.18 29.41 -24.29
N MET A 89 -11.11 28.58 -24.75
CA MET A 89 -11.48 27.30 -24.10
C MET A 89 -10.36 26.25 -24.10
N GLU A 90 -9.28 26.47 -24.85
CA GLU A 90 -8.08 25.62 -24.80
C GLU A 90 -7.45 25.57 -23.41
N TYR A 91 -7.55 26.66 -22.63
CA TYR A 91 -7.01 26.70 -21.27
C TYR A 91 -7.75 25.74 -20.34
N MET A 92 -9.08 25.71 -20.40
CA MET A 92 -9.91 24.77 -19.63
C MET A 92 -9.62 23.33 -20.04
N PHE A 93 -9.56 23.06 -21.34
CA PHE A 93 -9.30 21.72 -21.87
C PHE A 93 -7.95 21.16 -21.40
N ASN A 94 -6.88 21.95 -21.57
CA ASN A 94 -5.53 21.56 -21.16
C ASN A 94 -5.37 21.51 -19.64
N GLY A 95 -6.08 22.37 -18.89
CA GLY A 95 -6.09 22.35 -17.44
C GLY A 95 -6.71 21.07 -16.89
N ILE A 96 -7.89 20.68 -17.39
CA ILE A 96 -8.57 19.42 -17.01
C ILE A 96 -7.69 18.22 -17.36
N TYR A 97 -7.13 18.21 -18.57
CA TYR A 97 -6.21 17.16 -19.02
C TYR A 97 -5.02 16.97 -18.07
N GLN A 98 -4.30 18.06 -17.76
CA GLN A 98 -3.11 17.98 -16.93
C GLN A 98 -3.44 17.64 -15.47
N GLU A 99 -4.42 18.30 -14.86
CA GLU A 99 -4.78 18.04 -13.45
C GLU A 99 -5.26 16.60 -13.26
N ASN A 100 -6.13 16.09 -14.14
CA ASN A 100 -6.69 14.76 -13.96
C ASN A 100 -5.62 13.67 -14.07
N ARG A 101 -4.65 13.82 -14.99
CA ARG A 101 -3.49 12.94 -15.09
C ARG A 101 -2.58 13.00 -13.86
N MET A 102 -2.26 14.19 -13.37
CA MET A 102 -1.44 14.35 -12.15
C MET A 102 -2.16 13.83 -10.90
N ARG A 103 -3.48 14.01 -10.82
CA ARG A 103 -4.30 13.48 -9.75
C ARG A 103 -4.34 11.97 -9.76
N PHE A 104 -4.59 11.36 -10.91
CA PHE A 104 -4.52 9.90 -11.05
C PHE A 104 -3.12 9.36 -10.68
N ALA A 105 -2.05 10.03 -11.13
CA ALA A 105 -0.68 9.66 -10.81
C ALA A 105 -0.39 9.59 -9.30
N TYR A 106 -1.08 10.40 -8.49
CA TYR A 106 -0.98 10.37 -7.03
C TYR A 106 -2.00 9.42 -6.39
N ASP A 107 -3.27 9.48 -6.79
CA ASP A 107 -4.33 8.70 -6.16
C ASP A 107 -4.07 7.19 -6.30
N ALA A 108 -3.45 6.76 -7.40
CA ALA A 108 -3.05 5.38 -7.65
C ALA A 108 -1.80 4.91 -6.90
N THR A 109 -1.08 5.80 -6.21
CA THR A 109 -0.04 5.38 -5.25
C THR A 109 -0.59 5.16 -3.84
N LEU A 110 -1.88 5.46 -3.61
CA LEU A 110 -2.50 5.32 -2.29
C LEU A 110 -3.29 4.02 -2.20
N THR A 111 -2.95 3.19 -1.22
CA THR A 111 -3.73 1.99 -0.89
C THR A 111 -5.19 2.32 -0.61
N SER A 112 -6.13 1.53 -1.14
CA SER A 112 -7.56 1.68 -0.90
C SER A 112 -8.24 0.35 -0.61
N GLY A 113 -9.42 0.41 0.01
CA GLY A 113 -10.27 -0.78 0.20
C GLY A 113 -11.07 -1.17 -1.04
N PHE A 114 -10.77 -0.56 -2.20
CA PHE A 114 -11.50 -0.73 -3.44
C PHE A 114 -10.60 -1.36 -4.52
N ASP A 115 -11.23 -1.90 -5.55
CA ASP A 115 -10.57 -2.29 -6.79
C ASP A 115 -10.44 -1.07 -7.74
N HIS A 116 -10.29 -1.31 -9.05
CA HIS A 116 -10.21 -0.27 -10.07
C HIS A 116 -11.44 0.66 -10.12
N GLY A 117 -12.55 0.29 -9.46
CA GLY A 117 -13.75 1.12 -9.40
C GLY A 117 -13.58 2.44 -8.66
N ARG A 118 -12.48 2.65 -7.93
CA ARG A 118 -12.18 3.93 -7.27
C ARG A 118 -12.08 5.11 -8.26
N TYR A 119 -11.72 4.86 -9.53
CA TYR A 119 -11.43 5.89 -10.53
C TYR A 119 -12.61 6.36 -11.37
N TRP A 120 -13.84 6.06 -10.98
CA TRP A 120 -15.01 6.39 -11.80
C TRP A 120 -15.20 7.89 -12.03
N ILE A 121 -14.89 8.75 -11.03
CA ILE A 121 -14.95 10.22 -11.20
C ILE A 121 -13.83 10.69 -12.13
N ASN A 122 -12.59 10.24 -11.92
CA ASN A 122 -11.46 10.58 -12.79
C ASN A 122 -11.70 10.13 -14.24
N THR A 123 -12.38 8.99 -14.42
CA THR A 123 -12.83 8.49 -15.73
C THR A 123 -13.78 9.48 -16.39
N VAL A 124 -14.83 9.92 -15.69
CA VAL A 124 -15.76 10.91 -16.23
C VAL A 124 -15.04 12.22 -16.53
N MET A 125 -14.14 12.68 -15.65
CA MET A 125 -13.32 13.87 -15.89
C MET A 125 -12.39 13.74 -17.10
N ALA A 126 -11.89 12.54 -17.41
CA ALA A 126 -11.07 12.30 -18.60
C ALA A 126 -11.87 12.53 -19.89
N PHE A 127 -13.15 12.13 -19.93
CA PHE A 127 -14.03 12.45 -21.06
C PHE A 127 -14.24 13.96 -21.22
N ALA A 128 -14.23 14.74 -20.15
CA ALA A 128 -14.39 16.20 -20.23
C ALA A 128 -13.28 16.86 -21.08
N CYS A 129 -12.12 16.21 -21.27
CA CYS A 129 -11.04 16.64 -22.15
C CYS A 129 -10.66 15.59 -23.22
N ASN A 130 -11.59 14.68 -23.56
CA ASN A 130 -11.42 13.61 -24.57
C ASN A 130 -10.19 12.70 -24.33
N ASP A 131 -9.74 12.54 -23.08
CA ASP A 131 -8.56 11.75 -22.73
C ASP A 131 -8.88 10.25 -22.58
N HIS A 132 -9.19 9.61 -23.70
CA HIS A 132 -9.57 8.19 -23.73
C HIS A 132 -8.40 7.26 -23.39
N GLU A 133 -7.16 7.72 -23.57
CA GLU A 133 -5.97 6.96 -23.18
C GLU A 133 -5.93 6.78 -21.65
N LEU A 134 -6.19 7.86 -20.89
CA LEU A 134 -6.23 7.79 -19.44
C LEU A 134 -7.35 6.88 -18.93
N VAL A 135 -8.50 6.87 -19.61
CA VAL A 135 -9.62 5.94 -19.30
C VAL A 135 -9.13 4.48 -19.36
N GLY A 136 -8.39 4.12 -20.41
CA GLY A 136 -7.82 2.78 -20.57
C GLY A 136 -6.80 2.40 -19.49
N LYS A 137 -6.09 3.38 -18.92
CA LYS A 137 -5.14 3.17 -17.81
C LYS A 137 -5.83 3.01 -16.46
N MET A 138 -6.86 3.82 -16.20
CA MET A 138 -7.61 3.82 -14.93
C MET A 138 -8.50 2.59 -14.77
N MET A 139 -9.14 2.17 -15.85
CA MET A 139 -10.03 1.01 -15.84
C MET A 139 -9.75 0.09 -17.04
N PRO A 140 -8.60 -0.61 -17.08
CA PRO A 140 -8.27 -1.50 -18.17
C PRO A 140 -9.33 -2.61 -18.36
N HIS A 141 -9.79 -2.86 -19.58
CA HIS A 141 -10.81 -3.88 -19.89
C HIS A 141 -10.47 -5.26 -19.31
N LYS A 142 -9.19 -5.63 -19.32
CA LYS A 142 -8.66 -6.89 -18.77
C LYS A 142 -8.95 -7.12 -17.28
N LEU A 143 -9.24 -6.07 -16.50
CA LEU A 143 -9.57 -6.20 -15.08
C LEU A 143 -11.00 -6.69 -14.86
N GLY A 144 -11.86 -6.61 -15.88
CA GLY A 144 -13.22 -7.10 -15.84
C GLY A 144 -14.10 -6.34 -14.84
N TYR A 145 -14.95 -7.08 -14.14
CA TYR A 145 -16.02 -6.53 -13.31
C TYR A 145 -15.51 -5.97 -11.97
N SER A 146 -15.92 -4.76 -11.61
CA SER A 146 -15.70 -4.18 -10.27
C SER A 146 -16.62 -4.85 -9.25
N GLN A 147 -16.05 -5.35 -8.16
CA GLN A 147 -16.73 -6.12 -7.13
C GLN A 147 -16.69 -5.45 -5.76
N ASN A 148 -15.64 -4.68 -5.49
CA ASN A 148 -15.34 -4.17 -4.17
C ASN A 148 -15.53 -2.66 -4.11
N ASN A 149 -16.71 -2.15 -4.48
CA ASN A 149 -17.04 -0.73 -4.35
C ASN A 149 -18.54 -0.53 -4.12
N TYR A 150 -18.92 0.40 -3.23
CA TYR A 150 -20.32 0.85 -3.09
C TYR A 150 -20.86 1.44 -4.41
N CYS A 151 -19.99 2.07 -5.19
CA CYS A 151 -20.27 2.62 -6.51
C CYS A 151 -20.08 1.61 -7.65
N SER A 152 -19.90 0.31 -7.37
CA SER A 152 -19.75 -0.72 -8.41
C SER A 152 -20.78 -0.64 -9.54
N PRO A 153 -22.08 -0.36 -9.31
CA PRO A 153 -23.04 -0.21 -10.40
C PRO A 153 -22.67 0.92 -11.39
N ILE A 154 -22.16 2.04 -10.89
CA ILE A 154 -21.69 3.17 -11.70
C ILE A 154 -20.47 2.73 -12.52
N VAL A 155 -19.48 2.12 -11.84
CA VAL A 155 -18.23 1.65 -12.45
C VAL A 155 -18.51 0.65 -13.57
N ASN A 156 -19.35 -0.35 -13.30
CA ASN A 156 -19.62 -1.42 -14.24
C ASN A 156 -20.44 -0.95 -15.44
N LEU A 157 -21.36 0.02 -15.26
CA LEU A 157 -22.03 0.69 -16.37
C LEU A 157 -21.05 1.54 -17.19
N LEU A 158 -20.16 2.31 -16.54
CA LEU A 158 -19.11 3.06 -17.23
C LEU A 158 -18.21 2.14 -18.05
N MET A 159 -17.75 1.04 -17.48
CA MET A 159 -16.96 0.01 -18.17
C MET A 159 -17.70 -0.55 -19.38
N ALA A 160 -18.97 -0.94 -19.19
CA ALA A 160 -19.79 -1.45 -20.28
C ALA A 160 -19.92 -0.42 -21.42
N ILE A 161 -20.17 0.85 -21.11
CA ILE A 161 -20.26 1.95 -22.08
C ILE A 161 -18.91 2.18 -22.79
N CYS A 162 -17.81 2.29 -22.03
CA CYS A 162 -16.47 2.61 -22.55
C CYS A 162 -15.97 1.54 -23.52
N TYR A 163 -16.25 0.27 -23.23
CA TYR A 163 -15.80 -0.89 -24.01
C TYR A 163 -16.89 -1.51 -24.88
N GLN A 164 -18.10 -0.96 -24.88
CA GLN A 164 -19.28 -1.49 -25.59
C GLN A 164 -19.53 -2.99 -25.31
N ASP A 165 -19.34 -3.39 -24.05
CA ASP A 165 -19.37 -4.78 -23.62
C ASP A 165 -20.76 -5.19 -23.13
N ASN A 166 -21.49 -5.91 -23.99
CA ASN A 166 -22.86 -6.35 -23.69
C ASN A 166 -22.93 -7.32 -22.50
N ILE A 167 -21.89 -8.11 -22.25
CA ILE A 167 -21.87 -9.08 -21.14
C ILE A 167 -21.73 -8.33 -19.82
N LEU A 168 -20.80 -7.35 -19.77
CA LEU A 168 -20.69 -6.46 -18.61
C LEU A 168 -21.98 -5.68 -18.38
N ALA A 169 -22.61 -5.21 -19.46
CA ALA A 169 -23.84 -4.41 -19.39
C ALA A 169 -25.03 -5.17 -18.80
N GLU A 170 -25.27 -6.42 -19.22
CA GLU A 170 -26.40 -7.22 -18.72
C GLU A 170 -26.36 -7.32 -17.19
N ARG A 171 -25.19 -7.62 -16.64
CA ARG A 171 -24.98 -7.68 -15.19
C ARG A 171 -25.08 -6.30 -14.54
N ALA A 172 -24.43 -5.29 -15.11
CA ALA A 172 -24.42 -3.93 -14.58
C ALA A 172 -25.82 -3.31 -14.52
N LEU A 173 -26.67 -3.56 -15.51
CA LEU A 173 -28.06 -3.11 -15.52
C LEU A 173 -28.87 -3.73 -14.38
N SER A 174 -28.71 -5.03 -14.12
CA SER A 174 -29.38 -5.70 -12.98
C SER A 174 -28.92 -5.14 -11.62
N GLU A 175 -27.62 -4.85 -11.48
CA GLU A 175 -27.09 -4.23 -10.27
C GLU A 175 -27.57 -2.79 -10.09
N ALA A 176 -27.67 -2.02 -11.18
CA ALA A 176 -28.20 -0.68 -11.19
C ALA A 176 -29.68 -0.62 -10.77
N GLU A 177 -30.53 -1.55 -11.25
CA GLU A 177 -31.92 -1.63 -10.80
C GLU A 177 -32.04 -1.90 -9.29
N LYS A 178 -31.22 -2.82 -8.76
CA LYS A 178 -31.14 -3.12 -7.32
C LYS A 178 -30.60 -1.95 -6.50
N PHE A 179 -29.69 -1.17 -7.07
CA PHE A 179 -29.15 0.04 -6.45
C PHE A 179 -30.24 1.11 -6.38
N LEU A 180 -30.94 1.38 -7.49
CA LEU A 180 -32.01 2.38 -7.54
C LEU A 180 -33.23 2.02 -6.68
N SER A 181 -33.47 0.74 -6.41
CA SER A 181 -34.56 0.30 -5.52
C SER A 181 -34.30 0.54 -4.03
N LYS A 182 -33.08 0.96 -3.66
CA LYS A 182 -32.64 1.18 -2.28
C LYS A 182 -32.36 2.66 -2.03
N LYS A 183 -32.21 3.03 -0.75
CA LYS A 183 -31.86 4.40 -0.36
C LYS A 183 -30.36 4.63 -0.51
N HIS A 184 -29.97 5.47 -1.45
CA HIS A 184 -28.60 5.90 -1.71
C HIS A 184 -28.49 7.43 -1.74
N LYS A 185 -27.28 7.98 -1.92
CA LYS A 185 -27.11 9.42 -2.15
C LYS A 185 -27.85 9.79 -3.44
N VAL A 186 -28.62 10.89 -3.41
CA VAL A 186 -29.43 11.32 -4.57
C VAL A 186 -28.55 11.56 -5.80
N PHE A 187 -27.35 12.11 -5.59
CA PHE A 187 -26.38 12.30 -6.67
C PHE A 187 -26.03 10.98 -7.37
N ASP A 188 -25.57 9.98 -6.61
CA ASP A 188 -25.19 8.66 -7.13
C ASP A 188 -26.35 7.98 -7.87
N MET A 189 -27.57 8.07 -7.34
CA MET A 189 -28.76 7.51 -7.99
C MET A 189 -29.02 8.15 -9.36
N VAL A 190 -28.90 9.47 -9.47
CA VAL A 190 -29.11 10.17 -10.76
C VAL A 190 -28.00 9.86 -11.76
N VAL A 191 -26.75 9.64 -11.30
CA VAL A 191 -25.66 9.18 -12.17
C VAL A 191 -25.93 7.77 -12.69
N VAL A 192 -26.40 6.84 -11.85
CA VAL A 192 -26.81 5.49 -12.29
C VAL A 192 -27.95 5.57 -13.31
N GLU A 193 -28.97 6.38 -13.04
CA GLU A 193 -30.09 6.61 -13.95
C GLU A 193 -29.61 7.16 -15.31
N TYR A 194 -28.69 8.12 -15.30
CA TYR A 194 -28.07 8.67 -16.50
C TYR A 194 -27.33 7.60 -17.31
N LEU A 195 -26.50 6.78 -16.68
CA LEU A 195 -25.72 5.75 -17.37
C LEU A 195 -26.62 4.64 -17.94
N GLN A 196 -27.68 4.24 -17.23
CA GLN A 196 -28.68 3.31 -17.76
C GLN A 196 -29.41 3.89 -18.98
N THR A 197 -29.80 5.16 -18.91
CA THR A 197 -30.46 5.89 -20.00
C THR A 197 -29.54 6.00 -21.21
N LEU A 198 -28.26 6.29 -20.98
CA LEU A 198 -27.24 6.37 -22.02
C LEU A 198 -27.02 5.01 -22.69
N TRP A 199 -26.85 3.94 -21.91
CA TRP A 199 -26.70 2.59 -22.44
C TRP A 199 -27.86 2.19 -23.36
N LYS A 200 -29.10 2.51 -22.94
CA LYS A 200 -30.34 2.27 -23.70
C LYS A 200 -30.54 3.23 -24.88
N LYS A 201 -29.67 4.23 -25.04
CA LYS A 201 -29.71 5.25 -26.09
C LYS A 201 -31.02 6.06 -26.09
N GLU A 202 -31.56 6.33 -24.90
CA GLU A 202 -32.77 7.15 -24.71
C GLU A 202 -32.40 8.65 -24.69
N THR A 203 -32.07 9.18 -25.88
CA THR A 203 -31.40 10.49 -26.04
C THR A 203 -32.20 11.68 -25.51
N ASP A 204 -33.53 11.62 -25.58
CA ASP A 204 -34.46 12.67 -25.11
C ASP A 204 -34.40 12.90 -23.59
N LYS A 205 -33.95 11.89 -22.83
CA LYS A 205 -33.86 11.94 -21.36
C LYS A 205 -32.49 12.36 -20.83
N LEU A 206 -31.46 12.38 -21.69
CA LEU A 206 -30.08 12.64 -21.27
C LEU A 206 -29.88 14.07 -20.76
N CYS A 207 -30.32 15.08 -21.50
CA CYS A 207 -30.14 16.49 -21.10
C CYS A 207 -30.88 16.85 -19.79
N PRO A 208 -32.15 16.45 -19.57
CA PRO A 208 -32.81 16.62 -18.27
C PRO A 208 -32.02 16.04 -17.10
N LEU A 209 -31.43 14.84 -17.26
CA LEU A 209 -30.61 14.21 -16.23
C LEU A 209 -29.29 14.98 -16.01
N LEU A 210 -28.60 15.39 -17.07
CA LEU A 210 -27.39 16.22 -16.96
C LEU A 210 -27.64 17.54 -16.22
N GLN A 211 -28.74 18.24 -16.51
CA GLN A 211 -29.10 19.47 -15.78
C GLN A 211 -29.35 19.22 -14.29
N LYS A 212 -29.97 18.08 -13.96
CA LYS A 212 -30.20 17.64 -12.57
C LYS A 212 -28.88 17.34 -11.87
N ILE A 213 -27.95 16.64 -12.54
CA ILE A 213 -26.61 16.34 -12.03
C ILE A 213 -25.83 17.64 -11.76
N ALA A 214 -25.73 18.54 -12.73
CA ALA A 214 -25.06 19.85 -12.57
C ALA A 214 -25.62 20.66 -11.39
N THR A 215 -26.95 20.63 -11.19
CA THR A 215 -27.60 21.29 -10.05
C THR A 215 -27.26 20.64 -8.71
N LEU A 216 -27.15 19.31 -8.67
CA LEU A 216 -26.82 18.56 -7.47
C LEU A 216 -25.35 18.73 -7.08
N GLU A 217 -24.43 18.81 -8.04
CA GLU A 217 -23.00 19.05 -7.79
C GLU A 217 -22.79 20.32 -6.94
N ARG A 218 -23.49 21.41 -7.26
CA ARG A 218 -23.38 22.68 -6.51
C ARG A 218 -23.81 22.59 -5.04
N LYS A 219 -24.69 21.66 -4.72
CA LYS A 219 -25.29 21.51 -3.39
C LYS A 219 -24.58 20.44 -2.56
N THR A 220 -23.75 19.64 -3.20
CA THR A 220 -23.11 18.47 -2.61
C THR A 220 -21.69 18.83 -2.16
N THR A 221 -21.32 18.43 -0.95
CA THR A 221 -19.92 18.42 -0.47
C THR A 221 -19.29 17.03 -0.56
N SER A 222 -20.02 16.04 -1.09
CA SER A 222 -19.70 14.61 -0.97
C SER A 222 -19.00 13.98 -2.18
N MET A 223 -18.93 14.65 -3.34
CA MET A 223 -17.95 14.31 -4.40
C MET A 223 -16.52 14.29 -3.82
N LEU A 224 -16.27 15.15 -2.83
CA LEU A 224 -14.99 15.27 -2.14
C LEU A 224 -14.63 14.09 -1.25
N GLU A 225 -15.61 13.37 -0.69
CA GLU A 225 -15.35 12.23 0.21
C GLU A 225 -14.78 11.02 -0.53
N GLN A 226 -15.12 10.85 -1.80
CA GLN A 226 -14.72 9.68 -2.58
C GLN A 226 -13.48 9.92 -3.43
N CYS A 227 -13.21 11.18 -3.83
CA CYS A 227 -12.22 11.45 -4.87
C CYS A 227 -11.16 12.48 -4.51
N THR A 228 -11.29 13.32 -3.48
CA THR A 228 -10.35 14.44 -3.29
C THR A 228 -9.64 14.40 -1.95
N ASN A 229 -8.32 14.23 -2.02
CA ASN A 229 -7.42 14.82 -1.03
C ASN A 229 -7.16 16.32 -1.30
N PHE A 230 -7.81 16.90 -2.31
CA PHE A 230 -7.69 18.29 -2.76
C PHE A 230 -8.83 19.14 -2.19
N ARG A 231 -8.50 19.97 -1.20
CA ARG A 231 -9.47 20.77 -0.44
C ARG A 231 -9.78 22.07 -1.18
N ASN A 232 -10.85 22.12 -1.98
CA ASN A 232 -11.60 23.37 -2.15
C ASN A 232 -13.03 23.15 -2.68
N ASN A 233 -13.97 22.91 -1.77
CA ASN A 233 -15.39 22.70 -2.10
C ASN A 233 -16.01 23.86 -2.90
N GLU A 234 -15.46 25.08 -2.80
CA GLU A 234 -16.00 26.23 -3.51
C GLU A 234 -15.58 26.25 -4.99
N LEU A 235 -14.38 25.77 -5.32
CA LEU A 235 -13.93 25.62 -6.71
C LEU A 235 -14.81 24.61 -7.47
N GLU A 236 -15.09 23.45 -6.88
CA GLU A 236 -15.88 22.39 -7.54
C GLU A 236 -17.34 22.82 -7.78
N LYS A 237 -17.91 23.63 -6.88
CA LYS A 237 -19.27 24.18 -7.04
C LYS A 237 -19.33 25.27 -8.11
N THR A 238 -18.19 25.86 -8.48
CA THR A 238 -18.12 26.98 -9.42
C THR A 238 -18.32 26.51 -10.86
N ILE A 239 -17.71 25.38 -11.24
CA ILE A 239 -17.80 24.84 -12.61
C ILE A 239 -17.89 23.31 -12.59
N SER A 240 -18.88 22.77 -13.31
CA SER A 240 -19.23 21.35 -13.31
C SER A 240 -18.44 20.55 -14.34
N ILE A 241 -17.14 20.36 -14.07
CA ILE A 241 -16.26 19.55 -14.93
C ILE A 241 -16.79 18.10 -15.06
N PHE A 242 -17.38 17.57 -14.00
CA PHE A 242 -17.95 16.22 -14.00
C PHE A 242 -19.15 16.10 -14.96
N THR A 243 -20.09 17.06 -14.94
CA THR A 243 -21.21 17.04 -15.90
C THR A 243 -20.73 17.27 -17.35
N HIS A 244 -19.70 18.11 -17.57
CA HIS A 244 -19.01 18.20 -18.87
C HIS A 244 -18.50 16.84 -19.33
N GLY A 245 -17.91 16.06 -18.40
CA GLY A 245 -17.47 14.70 -18.63
C GLY A 245 -18.58 13.72 -19.02
N LEU A 246 -19.74 13.79 -18.38
CA LEU A 246 -20.89 12.95 -18.76
C LEU A 246 -21.45 13.32 -20.14
N TYR A 247 -21.60 14.61 -20.44
CA TYR A 247 -22.03 15.04 -21.78
C TYR A 247 -21.03 14.56 -22.85
N ALA A 248 -19.73 14.65 -22.57
CA ALA A 248 -18.68 14.10 -23.43
C ALA A 248 -18.75 12.57 -23.56
N LEU A 249 -19.05 11.84 -22.48
CA LEU A 249 -19.26 10.40 -22.51
C LEU A 249 -20.42 10.02 -23.45
N SER A 250 -21.51 10.79 -23.48
CA SER A 250 -22.58 10.53 -24.46
C SER A 250 -22.14 10.73 -25.90
N GLN A 251 -21.26 11.70 -26.17
CA GLN A 251 -20.68 11.88 -27.50
C GLN A 251 -19.79 10.70 -27.89
N TYR A 252 -19.04 10.17 -26.92
CA TYR A 252 -18.16 9.02 -27.13
C TYR A 252 -18.95 7.74 -27.47
N TYR A 253 -20.07 7.50 -26.79
CA TYR A 253 -20.83 6.25 -26.90
C TYR A 253 -21.88 6.23 -28.03
N LEU A 254 -22.53 7.36 -28.30
CA LEU A 254 -23.61 7.45 -29.26
C LEU A 254 -23.09 7.62 -30.69
N GLU A 255 -23.86 7.11 -31.65
CA GLU A 255 -23.60 7.42 -33.06
C GLU A 255 -23.81 8.93 -33.32
N PRO A 256 -23.14 9.54 -34.31
CA PRO A 256 -23.22 10.97 -34.58
C PRO A 256 -24.66 11.50 -34.70
N GLU A 257 -25.55 10.76 -35.35
CA GLU A 257 -26.96 11.14 -35.54
C GLU A 257 -27.74 11.09 -34.23
N GLN A 258 -27.39 10.17 -33.32
CA GLN A 258 -27.99 10.04 -32.00
C GLN A 258 -27.50 11.15 -31.06
N PHE A 259 -26.23 11.51 -31.14
CA PHE A 259 -25.67 12.58 -30.31
C PHE A 259 -26.17 13.96 -30.74
N GLN A 260 -26.38 14.20 -32.04
CA GLN A 260 -26.85 15.49 -32.57
C GLN A 260 -28.17 15.97 -31.97
N VAL A 261 -29.01 15.06 -31.48
CA VAL A 261 -30.29 15.39 -30.82
C VAL A 261 -30.18 15.56 -29.29
N VAL A 262 -28.99 15.37 -28.70
CA VAL A 262 -28.75 15.56 -27.28
C VAL A 262 -28.45 17.04 -27.01
N ASP A 263 -29.43 17.73 -26.41
CA ASP A 263 -29.30 19.13 -26.05
C ASP A 263 -28.14 19.39 -25.07
N ILE A 264 -27.45 20.53 -25.26
CA ILE A 264 -26.45 21.03 -24.32
C ILE A 264 -27.18 21.47 -23.03
N PRO A 265 -26.75 21.01 -21.84
CA PRO A 265 -27.33 21.41 -20.56
C PRO A 265 -27.35 22.93 -20.37
N LYS A 266 -28.48 23.49 -19.89
CA LYS A 266 -28.58 24.90 -19.51
C LYS A 266 -28.44 25.03 -17.98
N ASN A 267 -27.22 25.26 -17.52
CA ASN A 267 -26.90 25.47 -16.11
C ASN A 267 -25.82 26.55 -15.94
N GLU A 268 -25.88 27.34 -14.86
CA GLU A 268 -24.95 28.45 -14.63
C GLU A 268 -23.49 28.03 -14.39
N ASN A 269 -23.27 26.76 -14.02
CA ASN A 269 -21.94 26.18 -13.83
C ASN A 269 -21.52 25.25 -14.99
N PHE A 270 -22.23 25.29 -16.14
CA PHE A 270 -21.94 24.50 -17.33
C PHE A 270 -21.72 25.42 -18.54
N LEU A 271 -20.55 25.35 -19.16
CA LEU A 271 -20.15 26.27 -20.23
C LEU A 271 -20.45 25.70 -21.62
N LYS A 272 -21.43 26.27 -22.32
CA LYS A 272 -21.77 25.89 -23.71
C LYS A 272 -20.58 26.09 -24.66
N GLU A 273 -19.89 27.22 -24.50
CA GLU A 273 -18.72 27.61 -25.30
C GLU A 273 -17.59 26.58 -25.17
N TYR A 274 -17.43 25.98 -23.98
CA TYR A 274 -16.47 24.91 -23.76
C TYR A 274 -16.84 23.66 -24.56
N GLU A 275 -18.11 23.24 -24.54
CA GLU A 275 -18.55 22.06 -25.29
C GLU A 275 -18.42 22.25 -26.80
N GLU A 276 -18.74 23.43 -27.32
CA GLU A 276 -18.55 23.77 -28.74
C GLU A 276 -17.08 23.71 -29.16
N TYR A 277 -16.16 24.02 -28.24
CA TYR A 277 -14.72 23.87 -28.45
C TYR A 277 -14.28 22.40 -28.36
N ARG A 278 -14.64 21.70 -27.26
CA ARG A 278 -14.24 20.30 -26.97
C ARG A 278 -14.67 19.35 -28.08
N GLN A 279 -15.89 19.49 -28.59
CA GLN A 279 -16.44 18.63 -29.65
C GLN A 279 -15.63 18.68 -30.96
N LYS A 280 -14.90 19.78 -31.21
CA LYS A 280 -14.04 19.95 -32.40
C LYS A 280 -12.61 19.48 -32.18
N LYS A 281 -12.27 19.03 -30.97
CA LYS A 281 -10.92 18.62 -30.58
C LYS A 281 -10.78 17.11 -30.56
N GLY A 282 -9.63 16.62 -30.99
CA GLY A 282 -9.27 15.21 -30.91
C GLY A 282 -8.94 14.78 -29.48
N ASN A 283 -8.43 13.56 -29.34
CA ASN A 283 -8.26 12.86 -28.06
C ASN A 283 -6.91 13.18 -27.37
N THR A 284 -6.33 14.35 -27.61
CA THR A 284 -4.99 14.71 -27.11
C THR A 284 -4.97 16.13 -26.55
N GLY A 285 -4.96 16.22 -25.22
CA GLY A 285 -4.62 17.46 -24.52
C GLY A 285 -3.12 17.73 -24.51
N LYS A 286 -2.76 18.90 -23.99
CA LYS A 286 -1.38 19.28 -23.72
C LYS A 286 -1.29 19.81 -22.29
N PRO A 287 -0.11 19.76 -21.65
CA PRO A 287 0.08 20.43 -20.37
C PRO A 287 -0.24 21.93 -20.50
N LEU A 288 -1.09 22.43 -19.61
CA LEU A 288 -1.35 23.86 -19.45
C LEU A 288 -0.15 24.57 -18.83
N ILE A 289 0.46 23.94 -17.83
CA ILE A 289 1.64 24.41 -17.09
C ILE A 289 2.85 23.58 -17.51
N ILE A 290 3.91 24.27 -17.91
CA ILE A 290 5.26 23.68 -18.02
C ILE A 290 6.05 24.14 -16.79
N PHE A 291 6.41 23.20 -15.92
CA PHE A 291 7.21 23.48 -14.73
C PHE A 291 8.65 23.81 -15.14
N ARG A 292 9.07 25.06 -14.90
CA ARG A 292 10.38 25.60 -15.30
C ARG A 292 11.40 25.61 -14.18
N ASN A 293 10.97 25.40 -12.94
CA ASN A 293 11.89 25.25 -11.83
C ASN A 293 12.71 23.97 -12.03
N ALA A 294 14.04 24.07 -11.95
CA ALA A 294 14.94 22.94 -12.18
C ALA A 294 14.79 21.79 -11.17
N ASN A 295 14.04 21.97 -10.08
CA ASN A 295 13.67 20.90 -9.15
C ASN A 295 12.26 20.35 -9.43
N ALA A 296 11.44 20.99 -10.26
CA ALA A 296 10.09 20.56 -10.61
C ALA A 296 9.96 20.06 -12.05
N GLU A 297 10.98 20.26 -12.89
CA GLU A 297 10.95 19.96 -14.33
C GLU A 297 10.57 18.50 -14.65
N TYR A 298 10.96 17.54 -13.81
CA TYR A 298 10.60 16.13 -13.98
C TYR A 298 9.07 15.88 -13.95
N LEU A 299 8.30 16.76 -13.30
CA LEU A 299 6.85 16.66 -13.22
C LEU A 299 6.17 16.83 -14.58
N ASN A 300 6.84 17.48 -15.54
CA ASN A 300 6.34 17.62 -16.91
C ASN A 300 6.19 16.26 -17.61
N GLU A 301 6.97 15.25 -17.22
CA GLU A 301 6.94 13.91 -17.82
C GLU A 301 5.97 12.96 -17.11
N VAL A 302 5.53 13.28 -15.88
CA VAL A 302 4.67 12.40 -15.06
C VAL A 302 3.37 12.05 -15.79
N ILE A 303 2.76 13.04 -16.45
CA ILE A 303 1.47 12.87 -17.14
C ILE A 303 1.54 11.88 -18.32
N ASP A 304 2.72 11.62 -18.86
CA ASP A 304 2.94 10.71 -19.99
C ASP A 304 3.50 9.34 -19.56
N LEU A 305 3.91 9.19 -18.29
CA LEU A 305 4.56 7.99 -17.76
C LEU A 305 3.65 7.13 -16.87
N LEU A 306 2.34 7.38 -16.93
CA LEU A 306 1.34 6.72 -16.11
C LEU A 306 1.27 5.21 -16.41
N PRO A 307 1.47 4.31 -15.42
CA PRO A 307 1.20 2.89 -15.56
C PRO A 307 -0.29 2.57 -15.74
N ASP A 308 -0.59 1.30 -16.07
CA ASP A 308 -1.96 0.77 -15.97
C ASP A 308 -2.29 0.45 -14.50
N VAL A 309 -3.54 0.62 -14.10
CA VAL A 309 -4.03 0.05 -12.84
C VAL A 309 -3.93 -1.48 -12.89
N THR A 310 -3.49 -2.07 -11.78
CA THR A 310 -3.47 -3.53 -11.59
C THR A 310 -4.12 -3.90 -10.26
N LEU A 311 -4.50 -5.17 -10.12
CA LEU A 311 -5.16 -5.68 -8.92
C LEU A 311 -4.28 -6.71 -8.20
N ILE A 312 -4.45 -6.79 -6.89
CA ILE A 312 -3.94 -7.84 -6.01
C ILE A 312 -5.12 -8.52 -5.31
N GLU A 313 -5.10 -9.85 -5.23
CA GLU A 313 -6.15 -10.62 -4.54
C GLU A 313 -5.74 -10.84 -3.08
N GLU A 314 -6.59 -10.40 -2.16
CA GLU A 314 -6.45 -10.66 -0.74
C GLU A 314 -7.75 -11.23 -0.17
N LYS A 315 -7.66 -12.39 0.49
CA LYS A 315 -8.81 -13.06 1.14
C LYS A 315 -10.03 -13.22 0.20
N GLY A 316 -9.79 -13.55 -1.07
CA GLY A 316 -10.84 -13.76 -2.08
C GLY A 316 -11.47 -12.48 -2.63
N LYS A 317 -10.82 -11.33 -2.41
CA LYS A 317 -11.26 -10.01 -2.89
C LYS A 317 -10.13 -9.33 -3.65
N ASN A 318 -10.46 -8.68 -4.75
CA ASN A 318 -9.50 -7.87 -5.50
C ASN A 318 -9.41 -6.46 -4.95
N TYR A 319 -8.19 -5.99 -4.78
CA TYR A 319 -7.86 -4.62 -4.37
C TYR A 319 -6.92 -4.02 -5.40
N GLU A 320 -6.91 -2.70 -5.49
CA GLU A 320 -5.90 -2.00 -6.27
C GLU A 320 -4.47 -2.29 -5.74
N ASN A 321 -3.54 -2.54 -6.65
CA ASN A 321 -2.13 -2.72 -6.31
C ASN A 321 -1.37 -1.38 -6.38
N ALA A 322 -1.60 -0.54 -5.36
CA ALA A 322 -1.04 0.81 -5.29
C ALA A 322 0.50 0.83 -5.20
N ASP A 323 1.09 -0.11 -4.44
CA ASP A 323 2.55 -0.23 -4.31
C ASP A 323 3.21 -0.50 -5.66
N ARG A 324 2.61 -1.39 -6.46
CA ARG A 324 3.10 -1.67 -7.81
C ARG A 324 3.00 -0.44 -8.72
N PHE A 325 1.90 0.30 -8.66
CA PHE A 325 1.73 1.52 -9.47
C PHE A 325 2.78 2.57 -9.09
N ALA A 326 2.94 2.84 -7.79
CA ALA A 326 3.93 3.79 -7.26
C ALA A 326 5.35 3.43 -7.72
N GLU A 327 5.71 2.14 -7.62
CA GLU A 327 7.00 1.65 -8.06
C GLU A 327 7.18 1.79 -9.57
N GLU A 328 6.23 1.36 -10.39
CA GLU A 328 6.33 1.44 -11.86
C GLU A 328 6.48 2.90 -12.34
N LEU A 329 5.70 3.82 -11.78
CA LEU A 329 5.82 5.26 -12.08
C LEU A 329 7.19 5.81 -11.65
N PHE A 330 7.61 5.53 -10.42
CA PHE A 330 8.91 5.99 -9.91
C PHE A 330 10.07 5.43 -10.74
N GLN A 331 10.02 4.14 -11.09
CA GLN A 331 11.05 3.51 -11.92
C GLN A 331 11.11 4.12 -13.32
N ALA A 332 9.98 4.45 -13.93
CA ALA A 332 9.96 5.14 -15.22
C ALA A 332 10.69 6.51 -15.14
N LEU A 333 10.44 7.30 -14.10
CA LEU A 333 11.12 8.57 -13.85
C LEU A 333 12.63 8.37 -13.56
N TYR A 334 12.96 7.37 -12.75
CA TYR A 334 14.32 7.04 -12.35
C TYR A 334 15.18 6.59 -13.55
N GLN A 335 14.67 5.69 -14.39
CA GLN A 335 15.38 5.14 -15.55
C GLN A 335 15.62 6.18 -16.64
N LYS A 336 14.66 7.11 -16.85
CA LYS A 336 14.87 8.29 -17.71
C LYS A 336 15.90 9.28 -17.17
N GLY A 337 16.37 9.10 -15.93
CA GLY A 337 17.36 9.96 -15.30
C GLY A 337 16.82 11.30 -14.82
N LEU A 338 15.50 11.49 -14.83
CA LEU A 338 14.83 12.75 -14.47
C LEU A 338 15.03 13.10 -12.98
N LEU A 339 15.29 12.09 -12.15
CA LEU A 339 15.50 12.24 -10.71
C LEU A 339 16.98 12.35 -10.30
N ARG A 340 17.93 12.26 -11.24
CA ARG A 340 19.39 12.19 -10.95
C ARG A 340 19.91 13.31 -10.08
N LYS A 341 19.44 14.53 -10.36
CA LYS A 341 19.87 15.73 -9.64
C LYS A 341 19.64 15.59 -8.14
N PHE A 342 18.55 14.96 -7.73
CA PHE A 342 18.16 14.90 -6.33
C PHE A 342 19.11 14.06 -5.46
N TYR A 343 19.66 12.98 -6.00
CA TYR A 343 20.57 12.13 -5.22
C TYR A 343 22.06 12.44 -5.46
N TYR A 344 22.44 13.01 -6.61
CA TYR A 344 23.84 13.39 -6.87
C TYR A 344 24.27 14.72 -6.24
N THR A 345 23.34 15.63 -5.92
CA THR A 345 23.70 16.87 -5.22
C THR A 345 23.74 16.73 -3.70
N ARG A 346 23.35 15.58 -3.15
CA ARG A 346 23.24 15.33 -1.70
C ARG A 346 24.46 14.59 -1.18
N ASP A 347 24.40 14.04 0.03
CA ASP A 347 25.49 13.26 0.62
C ASP A 347 25.67 11.87 -0.03
N ILE A 348 26.66 11.12 0.45
CA ILE A 348 27.01 9.82 -0.09
C ILE A 348 25.97 8.72 0.17
N ALA A 349 25.10 8.85 1.19
CA ALA A 349 24.05 7.87 1.43
C ALA A 349 22.96 7.91 0.34
N TRP A 350 22.67 9.10 -0.18
CA TRP A 350 21.81 9.25 -1.36
C TRP A 350 22.41 8.57 -2.59
N VAL A 351 23.71 8.71 -2.80
CA VAL A 351 24.43 8.04 -3.90
C VAL A 351 24.44 6.52 -3.69
N ALA A 352 24.65 6.05 -2.46
CA ALA A 352 24.60 4.62 -2.14
C ALA A 352 23.22 4.01 -2.46
N LYS A 353 22.14 4.72 -2.14
CA LYS A 353 20.75 4.24 -2.35
C LYS A 353 20.26 4.37 -3.78
N TRP A 354 20.63 5.41 -4.51
CA TRP A 354 19.99 5.76 -5.79
C TRP A 354 20.98 5.97 -6.94
N GLY A 355 22.27 6.12 -6.65
CA GLY A 355 23.32 6.37 -7.63
C GLY A 355 23.93 5.10 -8.23
N VAL A 356 24.98 5.31 -9.02
CA VAL A 356 25.83 4.25 -9.59
C VAL A 356 27.12 4.08 -8.79
N ALA A 357 27.76 2.91 -8.91
CA ALA A 357 28.99 2.59 -8.17
C ALA A 357 30.14 3.56 -8.43
N GLU A 358 30.34 3.96 -9.69
CA GLU A 358 31.40 4.89 -10.10
C GLU A 358 31.32 6.24 -9.35
N GLU A 359 30.12 6.79 -9.21
CA GLU A 359 29.90 8.05 -8.49
C GLU A 359 30.00 7.86 -6.98
N PHE A 360 29.57 6.71 -6.46
CA PHE A 360 29.75 6.35 -5.05
C PHE A 360 31.23 6.30 -4.68
N GLU A 361 32.04 5.56 -5.44
CA GLU A 361 33.48 5.40 -5.21
C GLU A 361 34.23 6.74 -5.28
N ARG A 362 33.87 7.61 -6.23
CA ARG A 362 34.46 8.95 -6.36
C ARG A 362 34.24 9.81 -5.10
N ARG A 363 33.08 9.68 -4.47
CA ARG A 363 32.67 10.46 -3.29
C ARG A 363 33.10 9.84 -1.97
N TYR A 364 33.28 8.52 -1.95
CA TYR A 364 33.69 7.78 -0.77
C TYR A 364 35.00 8.29 -0.19
N ARG A 365 35.05 8.38 1.14
CA ARG A 365 36.24 8.66 1.93
C ARG A 365 36.39 7.56 2.98
N GLU A 366 37.63 7.17 3.23
CA GLU A 366 37.93 6.15 4.24
C GLU A 366 37.35 6.55 5.61
N GLY A 367 36.68 5.61 6.27
CA GLY A 367 35.93 5.83 7.49
C GLY A 367 34.43 6.09 7.26
N ASP A 368 33.98 6.40 6.04
CA ASP A 368 32.55 6.55 5.73
C ASP A 368 31.77 5.25 5.98
N GLU A 369 32.39 4.08 5.82
CA GLU A 369 31.81 2.76 6.05
C GLU A 369 31.41 2.51 7.51
N LYS A 370 31.98 3.29 8.45
CA LYS A 370 31.70 3.22 9.89
C LYS A 370 30.75 4.31 10.36
N LYS A 371 30.42 5.30 9.51
CA LYS A 371 29.53 6.42 9.85
C LYS A 371 28.07 6.02 9.71
N LEU A 372 27.23 6.65 10.52
CA LEU A 372 25.78 6.60 10.36
C LEU A 372 25.30 7.83 9.60
N TYR A 373 24.54 7.59 8.54
CA TYR A 373 23.81 8.59 7.75
C TYR A 373 22.34 8.34 8.00
N TYR A 374 21.58 9.35 8.42
CA TYR A 374 20.16 9.20 8.81
C TYR A 374 19.90 7.96 9.68
N LYS A 375 20.77 7.78 10.69
CA LYS A 375 20.80 6.68 11.66
C LYS A 375 21.18 5.30 11.09
N LYS A 376 21.63 5.18 9.84
CA LYS A 376 21.98 3.90 9.18
C LYS A 376 23.38 3.91 8.57
N GLY A 377 24.06 2.76 8.56
CA GLY A 377 25.31 2.60 7.82
C GLY A 377 25.10 2.61 6.31
N LEU A 378 26.14 2.97 5.54
CA LEU A 378 26.05 3.02 4.06
C LEU A 378 25.65 1.68 3.42
N LEU A 379 25.98 0.56 4.06
CA LEU A 379 25.63 -0.77 3.57
C LEU A 379 24.12 -0.93 3.39
N TYR A 380 23.31 -0.45 4.33
CA TYR A 380 21.84 -0.56 4.27
C TYR A 380 21.24 0.19 3.07
N TYR A 381 21.80 1.36 2.75
CA TYR A 381 21.41 2.11 1.55
C TYR A 381 21.81 1.37 0.27
N ALA A 382 23.04 0.84 0.24
CA ALA A 382 23.56 0.09 -0.90
C ALA A 382 22.73 -1.17 -1.18
N LEU A 383 22.38 -1.95 -0.16
CA LEU A 383 21.58 -3.18 -0.28
C LEU A 383 20.19 -2.93 -0.86
N ALA A 384 19.63 -1.74 -0.61
CA ALA A 384 18.35 -1.34 -1.14
C ALA A 384 18.44 -0.54 -2.46
N ASN A 385 19.61 -0.46 -3.11
CA ASN A 385 19.75 0.30 -4.35
C ASN A 385 18.95 -0.38 -5.49
N PRO A 386 18.06 0.32 -6.21
CA PRO A 386 17.25 -0.29 -7.28
C PRO A 386 18.08 -0.65 -8.52
N ASN A 387 19.25 -0.02 -8.72
CA ASN A 387 20.17 -0.41 -9.78
C ASN A 387 20.95 -1.66 -9.34
N LEU A 388 20.62 -2.82 -9.92
CA LEU A 388 21.23 -4.11 -9.57
C LEU A 388 22.76 -4.07 -9.58
N LYS A 389 23.35 -3.54 -10.65
CA LYS A 389 24.82 -3.46 -10.78
C LYS A 389 25.41 -2.61 -9.65
N ALA A 390 24.83 -1.44 -9.39
CA ALA A 390 25.29 -0.55 -8.32
C ALA A 390 25.10 -1.18 -6.93
N ARG A 391 23.96 -1.84 -6.67
CA ARG A 391 23.68 -2.56 -5.41
C ARG A 391 24.82 -3.51 -5.06
N TYR A 392 25.12 -4.45 -5.96
CA TYR A 392 26.14 -5.45 -5.70
C TYR A 392 27.54 -4.84 -5.59
N GLN A 393 27.91 -3.93 -6.48
CA GLN A 393 29.24 -3.30 -6.47
C GLN A 393 29.48 -2.46 -5.21
N ILE A 394 28.53 -1.60 -4.84
CA ILE A 394 28.65 -0.71 -3.67
C ILE A 394 28.61 -1.53 -2.38
N ALA A 395 27.71 -2.50 -2.26
CA ALA A 395 27.63 -3.34 -1.07
C ALA A 395 28.90 -4.18 -0.89
N ASP A 396 29.42 -4.78 -1.97
CA ASP A 396 30.68 -5.53 -1.93
C ASP A 396 31.87 -4.65 -1.52
N PHE A 397 31.99 -3.46 -2.12
CA PHE A 397 33.01 -2.49 -1.76
C PHE A 397 32.95 -2.12 -0.27
N LEU A 398 31.75 -1.85 0.25
CA LEU A 398 31.56 -1.49 1.65
C LEU A 398 31.90 -2.64 2.62
N LEU A 399 31.51 -3.87 2.30
CA LEU A 399 31.86 -5.04 3.10
C LEU A 399 33.38 -5.28 3.13
N ALA A 400 34.05 -5.12 1.98
CA ALA A 400 35.51 -5.20 1.89
C ALA A 400 36.22 -4.11 2.72
N LYS A 401 35.57 -2.96 2.95
CA LYS A 401 36.05 -1.89 3.84
C LYS A 401 35.71 -2.11 5.32
N GLY A 402 34.97 -3.16 5.65
CA GLY A 402 34.57 -3.47 7.02
C GLY A 402 33.35 -2.69 7.50
N ALA A 403 32.41 -2.38 6.59
CA ALA A 403 31.10 -1.84 6.97
C ALA A 403 30.39 -2.76 7.96
N GLY A 404 29.81 -2.19 9.01
CA GLY A 404 29.06 -2.95 10.02
C GLY A 404 27.79 -3.57 9.47
N THR A 405 27.49 -4.80 9.90
CA THR A 405 26.28 -5.57 9.55
C THR A 405 25.28 -5.66 10.68
N GLU A 406 25.61 -5.11 11.84
CA GLU A 406 24.72 -5.13 13.01
C GLU A 406 23.51 -4.22 12.78
N PRO A 407 22.31 -4.64 13.21
CA PRO A 407 21.16 -3.75 13.22
C PRO A 407 21.40 -2.58 14.17
N ILE A 408 20.76 -1.45 13.87
CA ILE A 408 20.89 -0.24 14.70
C ILE A 408 20.17 -0.42 16.04
N GLU A 409 19.06 -1.18 16.07
CA GLU A 409 18.35 -1.60 17.27
C GLU A 409 17.77 -3.01 17.03
N ALA A 410 17.53 -3.77 18.11
CA ALA A 410 17.18 -5.20 18.05
C ALA A 410 15.86 -5.52 17.30
N GLU A 411 15.01 -4.52 17.06
CA GLU A 411 13.72 -4.66 16.35
C GLU A 411 13.76 -4.15 14.90
N PHE A 412 14.92 -3.70 14.40
CA PHE A 412 15.07 -3.27 13.02
C PHE A 412 15.45 -4.42 12.07
N ASP A 413 15.08 -4.23 10.82
CA ASP A 413 15.52 -5.06 9.70
C ASP A 413 17.05 -5.11 9.60
N GLY A 414 17.59 -6.33 9.50
CA GLY A 414 19.01 -6.58 9.28
C GLY A 414 19.39 -6.54 7.79
N PRO A 415 20.69 -6.69 7.46
CA PRO A 415 21.17 -6.62 6.08
C PRO A 415 20.47 -7.59 5.13
N PHE A 416 20.14 -8.81 5.59
CA PHE A 416 19.42 -9.77 4.76
C PHE A 416 18.02 -9.29 4.39
N HIS A 417 17.29 -8.64 5.30
CA HIS A 417 15.98 -8.07 4.97
C HIS A 417 16.10 -6.96 3.92
N TYR A 418 17.06 -6.05 4.09
CA TYR A 418 17.27 -4.96 3.13
C TYR A 418 17.63 -5.49 1.74
N LEU A 419 18.39 -6.59 1.65
CA LEU A 419 18.73 -7.22 0.39
C LEU A 419 17.55 -8.00 -0.21
N LEU A 420 16.94 -8.90 0.56
CA LEU A 420 16.01 -9.92 0.05
C LEU A 420 14.59 -9.39 -0.19
N ARG A 421 14.21 -8.26 0.41
CA ARG A 421 12.91 -7.61 0.11
C ARG A 421 12.93 -6.79 -1.17
N GLN A 422 14.08 -6.67 -1.82
CA GLN A 422 14.13 -5.99 -3.11
C GLN A 422 13.40 -6.84 -4.16
N ARG A 423 12.70 -6.19 -5.08
CA ARG A 423 11.89 -6.89 -6.09
C ARG A 423 12.74 -7.60 -7.14
N GLU A 424 13.76 -6.90 -7.62
CA GLU A 424 14.67 -7.40 -8.65
C GLU A 424 15.97 -7.92 -8.04
N HIS A 425 16.45 -9.04 -8.59
CA HIS A 425 17.64 -9.76 -8.17
C HIS A 425 18.33 -10.39 -9.38
N ASP A 426 19.67 -10.30 -9.40
CA ASP A 426 20.51 -11.30 -10.05
C ASP A 426 20.79 -12.39 -9.00
N ILE A 427 20.24 -13.59 -9.19
CA ILE A 427 20.30 -14.64 -8.17
C ILE A 427 21.75 -15.04 -7.86
N PRO A 428 22.63 -15.34 -8.84
CA PRO A 428 24.05 -15.60 -8.56
C PRO A 428 24.74 -14.49 -7.76
N CYS A 429 24.54 -13.22 -8.14
CA CYS A 429 25.13 -12.10 -7.41
C CYS A 429 24.55 -11.96 -5.99
N THR A 430 23.25 -12.24 -5.83
CA THR A 430 22.57 -12.24 -4.52
C THR A 430 23.15 -13.30 -3.61
N VAL A 431 23.36 -14.54 -4.08
CA VAL A 431 24.01 -15.61 -3.31
C VAL A 431 25.42 -15.21 -2.89
N SER A 432 26.20 -14.65 -3.81
CA SER A 432 27.55 -14.16 -3.50
C SER A 432 27.52 -13.09 -2.40
N LEU A 433 26.62 -12.12 -2.50
CA LEU A 433 26.49 -11.05 -1.51
C LEU A 433 25.98 -11.58 -0.16
N CYS A 434 25.04 -12.53 -0.14
CA CYS A 434 24.59 -13.20 1.08
C CYS A 434 25.73 -13.92 1.80
N ASN A 435 26.64 -14.60 1.06
CA ASN A 435 27.83 -15.20 1.64
C ASN A 435 28.75 -14.16 2.30
N LYS A 436 28.96 -13.02 1.63
CA LYS A 436 29.79 -11.93 2.17
C LYS A 436 29.16 -11.30 3.42
N LEU A 437 27.84 -11.08 3.43
CA LEU A 437 27.12 -10.63 4.62
C LEU A 437 27.32 -11.58 5.80
N LEU A 438 27.19 -12.89 5.58
CA LEU A 438 27.41 -13.90 6.61
C LEU A 438 28.86 -13.88 7.14
N GLN A 439 29.84 -13.79 6.24
CA GLN A 439 31.27 -13.69 6.59
C GLN A 439 31.59 -12.42 7.37
N SER A 440 30.87 -11.33 7.12
CA SER A 440 30.98 -10.06 7.84
C SER A 440 30.20 -10.02 9.16
N GLY A 441 29.54 -11.11 9.55
CA GLY A 441 28.84 -11.24 10.84
C GLY A 441 27.35 -10.94 10.81
N ALA A 442 26.74 -10.73 9.63
CA ALA A 442 25.29 -10.54 9.55
C ALA A 442 24.55 -11.79 10.05
N ASN A 443 23.59 -11.59 10.95
CA ASN A 443 22.84 -12.69 11.55
C ASN A 443 21.68 -13.15 10.62
N PRO A 444 21.72 -14.39 10.06
CA PRO A 444 20.66 -14.89 9.18
C PRO A 444 19.37 -15.26 9.92
N ASN A 445 19.41 -15.33 11.26
CA ASN A 445 18.29 -15.63 12.14
C ASN A 445 17.68 -14.37 12.78
N GLN A 446 18.18 -13.18 12.44
CA GLN A 446 17.70 -11.95 13.05
C GLN A 446 16.24 -11.71 12.66
N ALA A 447 15.36 -11.57 13.64
CA ALA A 447 14.02 -11.06 13.44
C ALA A 447 14.09 -9.57 13.05
N GLY A 448 13.41 -9.21 11.97
CA GLY A 448 13.27 -7.82 11.55
C GLY A 448 12.05 -7.15 12.16
N LYS A 449 11.62 -6.05 11.54
CA LYS A 449 10.35 -5.39 11.89
C LYS A 449 9.19 -6.39 11.76
N GLU A 450 8.25 -6.35 12.69
CA GLU A 450 7.11 -7.29 12.76
C GLU A 450 7.54 -8.77 12.86
N ASN A 451 8.76 -9.02 13.37
CA ASN A 451 9.31 -10.36 13.53
C ASN A 451 9.40 -11.15 12.21
N ILE A 452 9.51 -10.43 11.08
CA ILE A 452 9.73 -11.03 9.74
C ILE A 452 11.12 -11.63 9.71
N LEU A 453 11.24 -12.88 9.24
CA LEU A 453 12.52 -13.58 9.16
C LEU A 453 13.16 -13.39 7.77
N PRO A 454 14.49 -13.34 7.64
CA PRO A 454 15.16 -13.28 6.34
C PRO A 454 14.76 -14.41 5.37
N ILE A 455 14.53 -15.62 5.91
CA ILE A 455 14.06 -16.78 5.14
C ILE A 455 12.66 -16.55 4.55
N GLU A 456 11.80 -15.78 5.22
CA GLU A 456 10.49 -15.40 4.71
C GLU A 456 10.63 -14.52 3.47
N CYS A 457 11.46 -13.48 3.55
CA CYS A 457 11.74 -12.58 2.43
C CYS A 457 12.27 -13.36 1.21
N MET A 458 13.15 -14.36 1.42
CA MET A 458 13.67 -15.22 0.35
C MET A 458 12.56 -16.07 -0.29
N LEU A 459 11.66 -16.67 0.50
CA LEU A 459 10.62 -17.57 0.00
C LEU A 459 9.47 -16.82 -0.68
N GLU A 460 9.26 -15.55 -0.33
CA GLU A 460 8.25 -14.67 -0.94
C GLU A 460 8.66 -14.15 -2.33
N MET A 461 9.96 -14.14 -2.66
CA MET A 461 10.46 -13.56 -3.91
C MET A 461 9.73 -14.07 -5.17
N LYS A 462 9.45 -13.18 -6.13
CA LYS A 462 8.69 -13.50 -7.35
C LYS A 462 9.30 -14.56 -8.30
N TYR A 463 10.52 -15.05 -8.06
CA TYR A 463 11.22 -16.01 -8.91
C TYR A 463 10.65 -17.41 -8.79
N THR A 464 10.86 -18.22 -9.82
CA THR A 464 10.51 -19.65 -9.82
C THR A 464 11.35 -20.42 -8.80
N GLU A 465 10.90 -21.62 -8.44
CA GLU A 465 11.62 -22.44 -7.47
C GLU A 465 12.98 -22.90 -8.02
N GLU A 466 13.05 -23.19 -9.31
CA GLU A 466 14.28 -23.55 -10.04
C GLU A 466 15.32 -22.42 -10.00
N GLU A 467 14.88 -21.17 -10.18
CA GLU A 467 15.75 -20.00 -10.09
C GLU A 467 16.28 -19.77 -8.67
N LEU A 468 15.50 -20.09 -7.64
CA LEU A 468 15.87 -19.89 -6.23
C LEU A 468 16.74 -21.03 -5.65
N LEU A 469 16.95 -22.14 -6.37
CA LEU A 469 17.76 -23.26 -5.87
C LEU A 469 19.14 -22.85 -5.33
N PRO A 470 19.91 -21.92 -5.98
CA PRO A 470 21.18 -21.47 -5.44
C PRO A 470 21.07 -20.76 -4.09
N LEU A 471 19.99 -20.00 -3.87
CA LEU A 471 19.70 -19.36 -2.59
C LEU A 471 19.29 -20.40 -1.54
N TYR A 472 18.52 -21.41 -1.91
CA TYR A 472 18.16 -22.51 -1.02
C TYR A 472 19.39 -23.30 -0.58
N ASP A 473 20.29 -23.62 -1.52
CA ASP A 473 21.56 -24.29 -1.24
C ASP A 473 22.42 -23.48 -0.29
N PHE A 474 22.48 -22.15 -0.47
CA PHE A 474 23.17 -21.26 0.46
C PHE A 474 22.52 -21.29 1.84
N TRP A 475 21.20 -21.04 1.91
CA TRP A 475 20.48 -20.87 3.18
C TRP A 475 20.55 -22.12 4.06
N LEU A 476 20.30 -23.30 3.48
CA LEU A 476 20.29 -24.57 4.20
C LEU A 476 21.69 -25.05 4.62
N LYS A 477 22.76 -24.45 4.10
CA LYS A 477 24.15 -24.75 4.51
C LYS A 477 24.66 -23.86 5.65
N ILE A 478 23.87 -22.88 6.10
CA ILE A 478 24.24 -22.01 7.22
C ILE A 478 24.31 -22.85 8.51
N PRO A 479 25.48 -22.97 9.19
CA PRO A 479 25.68 -23.92 10.29
C PRO A 479 24.73 -23.75 11.50
N ASN A 480 24.29 -22.52 11.76
CA ASN A 480 23.45 -22.17 12.91
C ASN A 480 22.07 -21.66 12.49
N LEU A 481 21.57 -22.02 11.31
CA LEU A 481 20.23 -21.60 10.88
C LEU A 481 19.16 -22.13 11.83
N ASN A 482 18.40 -21.24 12.47
CA ASN A 482 17.35 -21.62 13.38
C ASN A 482 16.02 -21.73 12.63
N LEU A 483 15.67 -22.96 12.26
CA LEU A 483 14.41 -23.28 11.58
C LEU A 483 13.20 -23.34 12.51
N ASN A 484 13.39 -23.13 13.82
CA ASN A 484 12.33 -23.09 14.82
C ASN A 484 11.93 -21.67 15.21
N LEU A 485 12.44 -20.65 14.49
CA LEU A 485 11.97 -19.28 14.69
C LEU A 485 10.58 -19.11 14.12
N HIS A 486 9.74 -18.42 14.88
CA HIS A 486 8.39 -18.09 14.47
C HIS A 486 8.32 -16.63 14.04
N THR A 487 7.53 -16.35 13.01
CA THR A 487 7.04 -15.00 12.68
C THR A 487 6.12 -14.46 13.78
N PHE A 488 5.71 -13.20 13.70
CA PHE A 488 4.78 -12.61 14.66
C PHE A 488 3.45 -13.38 14.78
N ASP A 489 2.96 -13.97 13.68
CA ASP A 489 1.75 -14.79 13.65
C ASP A 489 2.01 -16.30 13.87
N GLY A 490 3.19 -16.66 14.37
CA GLY A 490 3.50 -18.01 14.83
C GLY A 490 3.95 -18.98 13.73
N LYS A 491 4.17 -18.54 12.49
CA LYS A 491 4.56 -19.42 11.37
C LYS A 491 6.03 -19.78 11.43
N LEU A 492 6.34 -21.05 11.21
CA LEU A 492 7.70 -21.54 11.01
C LEU A 492 8.13 -21.40 9.54
N PRO A 493 9.45 -21.44 9.22
CA PRO A 493 9.95 -21.52 7.85
C PRO A 493 9.29 -22.62 7.01
N ILE A 494 8.95 -23.76 7.62
CA ILE A 494 8.24 -24.85 6.94
C ILE A 494 6.81 -24.46 6.53
N ASP A 495 6.12 -23.64 7.32
CA ASP A 495 4.77 -23.16 7.03
C ASP A 495 4.80 -22.06 5.98
N ILE A 496 5.78 -21.17 6.05
CA ILE A 496 6.04 -20.15 5.05
C ILE A 496 6.30 -20.80 3.67
N ALA A 497 7.12 -21.86 3.63
CA ALA A 497 7.36 -22.62 2.41
C ALA A 497 6.07 -23.23 1.83
N LYS A 498 5.13 -23.70 2.66
CA LYS A 498 3.82 -24.20 2.21
C LYS A 498 2.96 -23.07 1.65
N ILE A 499 2.91 -21.92 2.33
CA ILE A 499 2.12 -20.75 1.94
C ILE A 499 2.55 -20.25 0.56
N TYR A 500 3.84 -20.10 0.33
CA TYR A 500 4.39 -19.65 -0.95
C TYR A 500 4.61 -20.78 -1.97
N GLY A 501 4.14 -21.99 -1.69
CA GLY A 501 4.18 -23.11 -2.64
C GLY A 501 5.58 -23.62 -3.00
N ARG A 502 6.59 -23.43 -2.13
CA ARG A 502 8.00 -23.83 -2.33
C ARG A 502 8.22 -25.31 -2.00
N LYS A 503 7.87 -26.19 -2.94
CA LYS A 503 7.81 -27.65 -2.75
C LYS A 503 9.18 -28.30 -2.60
N GLU A 504 10.16 -27.89 -3.39
CA GLU A 504 11.55 -28.35 -3.32
C GLU A 504 12.22 -27.88 -2.03
N PHE A 505 12.02 -26.63 -1.62
CA PHE A 505 12.51 -26.16 -0.32
C PHE A 505 11.90 -26.95 0.83
N LEU A 506 10.58 -27.13 0.81
CA LEU A 506 9.84 -27.95 1.78
C LEU A 506 10.35 -29.39 1.83
N ARG A 507 10.65 -30.01 0.68
CA ARG A 507 11.21 -31.36 0.60
C ARG A 507 12.58 -31.43 1.28
N ARG A 508 13.43 -30.43 1.07
CA ARG A 508 14.77 -30.34 1.67
C ARG A 508 14.68 -30.11 3.18
N LEU A 509 13.81 -29.22 3.65
CA LEU A 509 13.54 -29.04 5.08
C LEU A 509 13.11 -30.35 5.75
N LYS A 510 12.14 -31.07 5.18
CA LYS A 510 11.72 -32.38 5.68
C LYS A 510 12.83 -33.42 5.66
N SER A 511 13.79 -33.32 4.73
CA SER A 511 14.95 -34.21 4.70
C SER A 511 15.99 -33.88 5.77
N LEU A 512 16.04 -32.63 6.23
CA LEU A 512 16.84 -32.20 7.39
C LEU A 512 16.16 -32.62 8.71
N GLU A 513 14.82 -32.62 8.75
CA GLU A 513 14.02 -33.10 9.89
C GLU A 513 14.03 -34.63 10.03
N LYS A 514 14.42 -35.39 8.99
CA LYS A 514 14.63 -36.84 9.11
C LYS A 514 15.94 -37.11 9.84
N PRO A 515 15.93 -37.65 11.07
CA PRO A 515 17.17 -37.93 11.76
C PRO A 515 17.85 -39.16 11.12
N LYS A 516 19.18 -39.09 11.01
CA LYS A 516 20.02 -40.27 11.22
C LYS A 516 19.58 -40.91 12.55
N THR A 517 19.24 -42.18 12.48
CA THR A 517 18.75 -43.02 13.57
C THR A 517 19.62 -42.97 14.83
N GLU A 518 19.13 -42.29 15.86
CA GLU A 518 19.12 -42.81 17.22
C GLU A 518 17.65 -42.82 17.67
N SER A 519 17.20 -43.97 18.17
CA SER A 519 15.81 -44.18 18.59
C SER A 519 15.50 -43.25 19.77
N LYS A 520 14.75 -42.17 19.51
CA LYS A 520 14.17 -41.32 20.56
C LYS A 520 13.35 -42.19 21.52
N THR A 521 13.57 -42.02 22.82
CA THR A 521 12.85 -42.79 23.84
C THR A 521 11.39 -42.36 23.91
N VAL A 522 10.51 -43.23 24.40
CA VAL A 522 9.07 -42.92 24.61
C VAL A 522 8.90 -41.66 25.46
N TYR A 523 9.78 -41.45 26.43
CA TYR A 523 9.79 -40.27 27.29
C TYR A 523 10.05 -38.97 26.51
N GLU A 524 11.09 -38.96 25.68
CA GLU A 524 11.47 -37.78 24.90
C GLU A 524 10.43 -37.41 23.85
N ASP A 525 9.73 -38.41 23.28
CA ASP A 525 8.59 -38.19 22.38
C ASP A 525 7.41 -37.54 23.12
N MET A 526 7.03 -38.06 24.30
CA MET A 526 5.98 -37.44 25.11
C MET A 526 6.34 -36.00 25.54
N LEU A 527 7.59 -35.75 25.90
CA LEU A 527 8.07 -34.43 26.29
C LEU A 527 7.96 -33.42 25.13
N GLU A 528 8.36 -33.82 23.93
CA GLU A 528 8.25 -32.98 22.73
C GLU A 528 6.79 -32.71 22.37
N GLN A 529 5.93 -33.74 22.41
CA GLN A 529 4.50 -33.58 22.18
C GLN A 529 3.88 -32.57 23.15
N MET A 530 4.27 -32.57 24.42
CA MET A 530 3.76 -31.60 25.41
C MET A 530 4.31 -30.18 25.22
N ASN A 531 5.55 -30.03 24.74
CA ASN A 531 6.12 -28.72 24.42
C ASN A 531 5.46 -28.06 23.21
N ALA A 532 5.09 -28.86 22.20
CA ALA A 532 4.48 -28.39 20.96
C ALA A 532 2.93 -28.41 21.00
N TYR A 533 2.32 -28.81 22.11
CA TYR A 533 0.88 -29.02 22.18
C TYR A 533 0.09 -27.70 22.19
N ASN A 534 -0.88 -27.58 21.29
CA ASN A 534 -1.87 -26.50 21.33
C ASN A 534 -2.93 -26.79 22.40
N TRP A 535 -2.85 -26.10 23.53
CA TRP A 535 -3.74 -26.26 24.69
C TRP A 535 -5.21 -25.91 24.45
N ASP A 536 -5.53 -25.18 23.37
CA ASP A 536 -6.92 -24.95 22.92
C ASP A 536 -7.56 -26.22 22.33
N SER A 537 -6.77 -27.26 22.02
CA SER A 537 -7.25 -28.55 21.49
C SER A 537 -7.87 -29.47 22.57
N GLY A 538 -7.96 -29.00 23.81
CA GLY A 538 -8.51 -29.73 24.95
C GLY A 538 -7.50 -30.66 25.63
N PHE A 539 -7.96 -31.61 26.45
CA PHE A 539 -7.10 -32.36 27.37
C PHE A 539 -6.89 -33.84 27.01
N SER A 540 -7.25 -34.25 25.78
CA SER A 540 -7.22 -35.65 25.38
C SER A 540 -5.79 -36.23 25.31
N LEU A 541 -4.86 -35.51 24.68
CA LEU A 541 -3.46 -35.90 24.58
C LEU A 541 -2.71 -35.78 25.92
N PRO A 542 -2.82 -34.66 26.69
CA PRO A 542 -2.24 -34.59 28.03
C PRO A 542 -2.70 -35.73 28.95
N THR A 543 -3.99 -36.11 28.89
CA THR A 543 -4.51 -37.24 29.66
C THR A 543 -3.92 -38.59 29.22
N LYS A 544 -3.54 -38.76 27.95
CA LYS A 544 -2.86 -39.98 27.47
C LYS A 544 -1.42 -40.03 27.98
N VAL A 545 -0.71 -38.91 27.94
CA VAL A 545 0.67 -38.81 28.46
C VAL A 545 0.70 -39.11 29.95
N LEU A 546 -0.19 -38.50 30.74
CA LEU A 546 -0.32 -38.74 32.19
C LEU A 546 -0.71 -40.18 32.57
N LYS A 547 -1.20 -41.00 31.63
CA LYS A 547 -1.52 -42.42 31.85
C LYS A 547 -0.41 -43.35 31.38
N ASN A 548 0.60 -42.83 30.71
CA ASN A 548 1.73 -43.63 30.25
C ASN A 548 2.60 -44.04 31.44
N GLU A 549 3.06 -45.28 31.46
CA GLU A 549 3.91 -45.83 32.53
C GLU A 549 5.26 -45.11 32.63
N GLU A 550 5.73 -44.51 31.54
CA GLU A 550 6.96 -43.71 31.48
C GLU A 550 6.77 -42.26 31.97
N CYS A 551 5.55 -41.84 32.31
CA CYS A 551 5.30 -40.50 32.83
C CYS A 551 5.76 -40.39 34.29
N ASP A 552 6.89 -39.72 34.49
CA ASP A 552 7.43 -39.43 35.82
C ASP A 552 6.88 -38.12 36.40
N LEU A 553 7.28 -37.84 37.64
CA LEU A 553 6.86 -36.65 38.38
C LEU A 553 7.27 -35.36 37.65
N ALA A 554 8.46 -35.33 37.04
CA ALA A 554 8.95 -34.17 36.29
C ALA A 554 8.04 -33.82 35.10
N LEU A 555 7.64 -34.82 34.30
CA LEU A 555 6.73 -34.61 33.17
C LEU A 555 5.31 -34.28 33.63
N ALA A 556 4.81 -34.93 34.69
CA ALA A 556 3.51 -34.62 35.27
C ALA A 556 3.44 -33.17 35.80
N MET A 557 4.50 -32.73 36.48
CA MET A 557 4.62 -31.35 36.99
C MET A 557 4.68 -30.33 35.85
N LYS A 558 5.40 -30.66 34.77
CA LYS A 558 5.41 -29.83 33.55
C LYS A 558 4.02 -29.68 32.94
N ILE A 559 3.28 -30.78 32.80
CA ILE A 559 1.90 -30.77 32.28
C ILE A 559 0.99 -29.96 33.20
N PHE A 560 1.17 -30.06 34.52
CA PHE A 560 0.40 -29.28 35.49
C PHE A 560 0.57 -27.77 35.30
N TYR A 561 1.80 -27.28 35.13
CA TYR A 561 2.02 -25.85 34.89
C TYR A 561 1.67 -25.37 33.49
N LEU A 562 1.87 -26.20 32.46
CA LEU A 562 1.42 -25.88 31.10
C LEU A 562 -0.11 -25.78 31.01
N ALA A 563 -0.84 -26.50 31.87
CA ALA A 563 -2.29 -26.41 32.01
C ALA A 563 -2.78 -25.25 32.88
N ASP A 564 -1.92 -24.26 33.19
CA ASP A 564 -2.21 -23.14 34.11
C ASP A 564 -2.47 -23.57 35.57
N GLY A 565 -1.62 -24.46 36.09
CA GLY A 565 -1.65 -24.92 37.49
C GLY A 565 -1.51 -23.81 38.52
N TYR A 566 -0.86 -22.69 38.18
CA TYR A 566 -0.78 -21.53 39.09
C TYR A 566 -2.16 -20.98 39.44
N THR A 567 -3.02 -20.76 38.44
CA THR A 567 -4.39 -20.26 38.65
C THR A 567 -5.20 -21.22 39.52
N TYR A 568 -5.04 -22.53 39.31
CA TYR A 568 -5.68 -23.53 40.16
C TYR A 568 -5.20 -23.42 41.62
N LEU A 569 -3.88 -23.43 41.87
CA LEU A 569 -3.31 -23.33 43.23
C LEU A 569 -3.70 -22.03 43.93
N ASP A 570 -3.71 -20.90 43.22
CA ASP A 570 -4.09 -19.61 43.78
C ASP A 570 -5.59 -19.53 44.12
N SER A 571 -6.42 -20.32 43.43
CA SER A 571 -7.86 -20.37 43.66
C SER A 571 -8.31 -21.34 44.76
N LEU A 572 -7.40 -22.16 45.31
CA LEU A 572 -7.74 -23.10 46.38
C LEU A 572 -8.27 -22.36 47.61
N GLY A 573 -9.47 -22.75 48.05
CA GLY A 573 -10.18 -22.11 49.16
C GLY A 573 -11.02 -20.87 48.78
N GLU A 574 -11.09 -20.51 47.49
CA GLU A 574 -11.93 -19.42 46.98
C GLU A 574 -13.07 -19.96 46.12
N THR A 575 -14.24 -19.32 46.19
CA THR A 575 -15.35 -19.61 45.26
C THR A 575 -15.13 -18.86 43.94
N LYS A 576 -14.57 -19.55 42.95
CA LYS A 576 -14.40 -19.05 41.57
C LYS A 576 -15.02 -20.03 40.57
N GLU A 577 -15.70 -19.49 39.57
CA GLU A 577 -16.23 -20.29 38.46
C GLU A 577 -15.15 -20.49 37.39
N PHE A 578 -14.92 -21.75 37.02
CA PHE A 578 -13.96 -22.13 35.99
C PHE A 578 -14.61 -23.03 34.94
N PRO A 579 -14.06 -23.08 33.70
CA PRO A 579 -14.52 -24.03 32.69
C PRO A 579 -14.49 -25.47 33.23
N VAL A 580 -15.64 -26.14 33.23
CA VAL A 580 -15.83 -27.47 33.86
C VAL A 580 -14.80 -28.50 33.39
N LYS A 581 -14.42 -28.48 32.11
CA LYS A 581 -13.45 -29.43 31.53
C LYS A 581 -12.03 -29.18 32.04
N TRP A 582 -11.60 -27.92 32.13
CA TRP A 582 -10.29 -27.55 32.65
C TRP A 582 -10.19 -27.88 34.13
N TYR A 583 -11.20 -27.45 34.93
CA TYR A 583 -11.21 -27.70 36.37
C TYR A 583 -11.13 -29.19 36.69
N ARG A 584 -11.92 -30.03 36.00
CA ARG A 584 -11.87 -31.50 36.16
C ARG A 584 -10.52 -32.11 35.82
N PHE A 585 -9.84 -31.60 34.79
CA PHE A 585 -8.54 -32.10 34.38
C PHE A 585 -7.48 -31.74 35.43
N ILE A 586 -7.40 -30.47 35.80
CA ILE A 586 -6.33 -29.97 36.67
C ILE A 586 -6.50 -30.39 38.13
N ASP A 587 -7.75 -30.44 38.63
CA ASP A 587 -8.06 -30.95 39.97
C ASP A 587 -7.67 -32.43 40.13
N LYS A 588 -7.90 -33.22 39.07
CA LYS A 588 -7.49 -34.62 39.06
C LYS A 588 -5.98 -34.77 39.05
N LEU A 589 -5.28 -34.02 38.18
CA LEU A 589 -3.82 -34.06 38.11
C LEU A 589 -3.17 -33.62 39.43
N TYR A 590 -3.71 -32.57 40.05
CA TYR A 590 -3.29 -32.10 41.37
C TYR A 590 -3.36 -33.21 42.44
N LYS A 591 -4.50 -33.90 42.53
CA LYS A 591 -4.71 -35.02 43.46
C LYS A 591 -3.79 -36.21 43.15
N ASP A 592 -3.68 -36.58 41.88
CA ASP A 592 -2.79 -37.66 41.42
C ASP A 592 -1.32 -37.38 41.82
N ILE A 593 -0.87 -36.13 41.75
CA ILE A 593 0.48 -35.73 42.18
C ILE A 593 0.62 -35.85 43.71
N LEU A 594 -0.35 -35.34 44.48
CA LEU A 594 -0.33 -35.43 45.95
C LEU A 594 -0.41 -36.87 46.48
N GLU A 595 -1.13 -37.74 45.77
CA GLU A 595 -1.25 -39.17 46.09
C GLU A 595 0.01 -39.97 45.70
N GLY A 596 1.02 -39.32 45.10
CA GLY A 596 2.29 -39.96 44.75
C GLY A 596 2.20 -40.91 43.56
N LYS A 597 1.25 -40.69 42.65
CA LYS A 597 1.02 -41.56 41.48
C LYS A 597 2.19 -41.57 40.48
N TYR A 598 2.95 -40.49 40.40
CA TYR A 598 4.06 -40.34 39.48
C TYR A 598 5.39 -40.53 40.21
N ILE A 599 6.23 -41.43 39.70
CA ILE A 599 7.51 -41.77 40.33
C ILE A 599 8.49 -40.60 40.16
N ASN A 600 9.23 -40.26 41.21
CA ASN A 600 10.33 -39.32 41.11
C ASN A 600 11.59 -40.01 40.55
N THR A 601 12.13 -39.48 39.45
CA THR A 601 13.29 -40.01 38.73
C THR A 601 14.49 -39.07 38.91
N ASP A 602 15.58 -39.29 38.19
CA ASP A 602 16.74 -38.39 38.11
C ASP A 602 16.50 -37.16 37.21
N ARG A 603 15.30 -37.02 36.64
CA ARG A 603 14.96 -35.95 35.72
C ARG A 603 14.48 -34.71 36.47
N HIS A 604 15.09 -33.58 36.14
CA HIS A 604 14.81 -32.32 36.82
C HIS A 604 13.69 -31.51 36.15
N PHE A 605 12.88 -30.85 36.98
CA PHE A 605 11.91 -29.86 36.55
C PHE A 605 11.97 -28.61 37.43
N ILE A 606 12.29 -27.48 36.80
CA ILE A 606 12.30 -26.17 37.44
C ILE A 606 10.87 -25.63 37.45
N ILE A 607 10.36 -25.31 38.64
CA ILE A 607 9.01 -24.79 38.79
C ILE A 607 8.96 -23.35 38.25
N PRO A 608 8.08 -23.05 37.27
CA PRO A 608 8.03 -21.76 36.58
C PRO A 608 7.26 -20.70 37.40
N LEU A 609 7.54 -20.59 38.69
CA LEU A 609 6.93 -19.63 39.60
C LEU A 609 7.96 -18.57 40.03
N THR A 610 7.56 -17.30 39.95
CA THR A 610 8.34 -16.17 40.48
C THR A 610 8.47 -16.23 42.01
N LYS A 611 9.47 -15.56 42.57
CA LYS A 611 9.65 -15.41 44.03
C LYS A 611 8.38 -14.89 44.73
N VAL A 612 7.64 -13.97 44.07
CA VAL A 612 6.39 -13.40 44.58
C VAL A 612 5.26 -14.43 44.58
N GLN A 613 5.13 -15.21 43.51
CA GLN A 613 4.12 -16.29 43.43
C GLN A 613 4.41 -17.39 44.46
N LYS A 614 5.66 -17.83 44.59
CA LYS A 614 6.07 -18.81 45.62
C LYS A 614 5.76 -18.29 47.02
N TYR A 615 6.02 -17.01 47.32
CA TYR A 615 5.67 -16.38 48.60
C TYR A 615 4.15 -16.39 48.86
N LYS A 616 3.34 -16.02 47.85
CA LYS A 616 1.88 -15.99 47.95
C LYS A 616 1.29 -17.38 48.23
N LEU A 617 1.73 -18.39 47.50
CA LEU A 617 1.25 -19.77 47.65
C LEU A 617 1.73 -20.39 48.98
N ASN A 618 2.94 -20.08 49.44
CA ASN A 618 3.40 -20.46 50.78
C ASN A 618 2.50 -19.88 51.89
N LYS A 619 2.04 -18.63 51.77
CA LYS A 619 1.10 -18.02 52.72
C LYS A 619 -0.26 -18.74 52.73
N LYS A 620 -0.68 -19.30 51.58
CA LYS A 620 -1.88 -20.14 51.44
C LYS A 620 -1.67 -21.59 51.89
N LYS A 621 -0.46 -21.94 52.36
CA LYS A 621 -0.08 -23.30 52.83
C LYS A 621 -0.21 -24.37 51.74
N ILE A 622 0.09 -24.02 50.49
CA ILE A 622 0.22 -24.99 49.41
C ILE A 622 1.41 -25.93 49.67
N GLU A 623 1.28 -27.19 49.28
CA GLU A 623 2.26 -28.25 49.46
C GLU A 623 3.57 -27.94 48.70
N GLN A 624 4.72 -28.23 49.34
CA GLN A 624 6.04 -27.85 48.81
C GLN A 624 6.38 -28.54 47.48
N ILE A 625 5.76 -29.69 47.18
CA ILE A 625 5.94 -30.39 45.91
C ILE A 625 5.57 -29.52 44.69
N PHE A 626 4.73 -28.50 44.87
CA PHE A 626 4.38 -27.51 43.83
C PHE A 626 5.16 -26.19 43.96
N LEU A 627 6.17 -26.11 44.82
CA LEU A 627 6.91 -24.87 45.10
C LEU A 627 8.43 -25.04 44.98
N GLU A 628 8.92 -26.26 45.18
CA GLU A 628 10.32 -26.65 45.11
C GLU A 628 10.63 -27.35 43.78
N ASP A 629 11.78 -27.02 43.20
CA ASP A 629 12.26 -27.67 41.99
C ASP A 629 12.55 -29.15 42.32
N ILE A 630 12.16 -30.04 41.42
CA ILE A 630 12.31 -31.50 41.57
C ILE A 630 13.44 -32.02 40.68
#